data_AF-A0A2V4NDD6-F1
#
_entry.id   AF-A0A2V4NDD6-F1
#
_cell.length_a   1.000
_cell.length_b   1.000
_cell.length_c   1.000
_cell.angle_alpha   90.00
_cell.angle_beta   90.00
_cell.angle_gamma   90.00
#
_symmetry.space_group_name_H-M   'P 1'
#
loop_
_entity.id
_entity.type
_entity.pdbx_description
1 polymer ?
#
loop_
_entity_poly.entity_id
_entity_poly.type
_entity_poly.pdbx_seq_one_letter_code
_entity_poly.pdbx_strand_id
1 'polypeptide(L)'
;MTQPFHITTVPLCLGVGLMFALPSLGAAATITGWNTDNIAVAPTPPEGETGFSVVYDRAATDPDAISSGAISFAPPEAISPGITVTPETYTQGGPDGATLDGCIMTSNPAATCTSEFQSGKRLKEVVTGTGPIDLVFDVASSPDTSVYQVFSKLINATGTALTGFSIELGFGTGDDFVAATGSEGLSFSTDFAAKPSGSGSSSSQNPFGLFGDASTNQNFVIDGFFASERTGFDIDQGLTTLSSADVYGPYADMFGDWMTRADVPEGLFWDFDSDETTDGMLMAWEYEPGLWELRRDDIAVCDVLDPGFCAPGSNLDTYVSGLDLDALYLALGINPDLLAIGEIEDLANLNVNYAIEVGDLFGASNFTLRTTVMPAPVPLPAGAPLLIGGLAALAMARRRKARA
;
A
#
# COMPACT_ATOMS: atom_id res chain seq x y z
N MET A 1 -17.81 53.93 -88.69
CA MET A 1 -18.35 54.71 -87.56
C MET A 1 -18.25 53.85 -86.31
N THR A 2 -17.43 54.34 -85.40
CA THR A 2 -16.97 53.78 -84.13
C THR A 2 -18.09 53.60 -83.10
N GLN A 3 -18.18 52.41 -82.50
CA GLN A 3 -18.86 52.17 -81.22
C GLN A 3 -17.96 51.20 -80.41
N PRO A 4 -17.63 51.49 -79.13
CA PRO A 4 -16.61 50.77 -78.39
C PRO A 4 -17.17 49.54 -77.63
N PHE A 5 -16.33 48.51 -77.52
CA PHE A 5 -16.53 47.35 -76.65
C PHE A 5 -16.35 47.78 -75.18
N HIS A 6 -17.37 47.55 -74.35
CA HIS A 6 -17.25 47.61 -72.89
C HIS A 6 -16.69 46.27 -72.38
N ILE A 7 -15.53 46.34 -71.73
CA ILE A 7 -14.92 45.25 -70.95
C ILE A 7 -15.45 45.37 -69.52
N THR A 8 -16.24 44.39 -69.08
CA THR A 8 -16.69 44.27 -67.68
C THR A 8 -15.68 43.39 -66.94
N THR A 9 -14.85 44.01 -66.10
CA THR A 9 -13.94 43.32 -65.18
C THR A 9 -14.72 42.66 -64.05
N VAL A 10 -14.69 41.33 -63.97
CA VAL A 10 -15.11 40.55 -62.80
C VAL A 10 -13.91 40.45 -61.85
N PRO A 11 -14.02 40.86 -60.57
CA PRO A 11 -12.95 40.66 -59.62
C PRO A 11 -12.90 39.18 -59.21
N LEU A 12 -11.78 38.52 -59.55
CA LEU A 12 -11.41 37.21 -59.07
C LEU A 12 -10.96 37.35 -57.60
N CYS A 13 -11.86 37.07 -56.65
CA CYS A 13 -11.47 36.92 -55.25
C CYS A 13 -10.60 35.67 -55.09
N LEU A 14 -9.29 35.86 -54.96
CA LEU A 14 -8.37 34.85 -54.43
C LEU A 14 -8.73 34.64 -52.96
N GLY A 15 -9.49 33.58 -52.66
CA GLY A 15 -9.68 33.10 -51.30
C GLY A 15 -8.37 32.49 -50.79
N VAL A 16 -7.62 33.26 -50.01
CA VAL A 16 -6.58 32.71 -49.14
C VAL A 16 -7.30 31.91 -48.07
N GLY A 17 -7.39 30.60 -48.25
CA GLY A 17 -7.84 29.67 -47.22
C GLY A 17 -6.82 29.69 -46.10
N LEU A 18 -7.07 30.48 -45.06
CA LEU A 18 -6.42 30.33 -43.77
C LEU A 18 -6.85 28.96 -43.22
N MET A 19 -6.03 27.93 -43.43
CA MET A 19 -6.10 26.71 -42.63
C MET A 19 -5.74 27.12 -41.20
N PHE A 20 -6.76 27.40 -40.39
CA PHE A 20 -6.60 27.32 -38.95
C PHE A 20 -6.32 25.85 -38.64
N ALA A 21 -5.05 25.53 -38.40
CA ALA A 21 -4.68 24.35 -37.65
C ALA A 21 -5.32 24.53 -36.27
N LEU A 22 -6.46 23.87 -36.05
CA LEU A 22 -6.94 23.63 -34.70
C LEU A 22 -5.80 22.91 -33.99
N PRO A 23 -5.32 23.38 -32.82
CA PRO A 23 -4.44 22.56 -32.01
C PRO A 23 -5.18 21.25 -31.78
N SER A 24 -4.59 20.13 -32.18
CA SER A 24 -5.02 18.85 -31.67
C SER A 24 -4.89 18.95 -30.16
N LEU A 25 -6.01 18.97 -29.45
CA LEU A 25 -6.02 18.67 -28.03
C LEU A 25 -5.41 17.26 -27.94
N GLY A 26 -4.13 17.18 -27.55
CA GLY A 26 -3.55 15.90 -27.18
C GLY A 26 -4.37 15.35 -26.02
N ALA A 27 -4.75 14.09 -26.07
CA ALA A 27 -5.23 13.41 -24.86
C ALA A 27 -4.00 13.19 -23.98
N ALA A 28 -4.03 13.51 -22.69
CA ALA A 28 -2.88 13.30 -21.80
C ALA A 28 -2.49 11.82 -21.69
N ALA A 29 -1.28 11.55 -21.22
CA ALA A 29 -0.79 10.18 -21.11
C ALA A 29 -1.68 9.43 -20.13
N THR A 30 -2.16 8.25 -20.48
CA THR A 30 -3.11 7.52 -19.63
C THR A 30 -2.56 6.16 -19.27
N ILE A 31 -2.64 5.80 -18.00
CA ILE A 31 -2.46 4.42 -17.58
C ILE A 31 -3.73 3.67 -18.01
N THR A 32 -3.58 2.70 -18.91
CA THR A 32 -4.70 2.00 -19.54
C THR A 32 -5.10 0.73 -18.80
N GLY A 33 -4.21 0.17 -17.97
CA GLY A 33 -4.48 -1.03 -17.20
C GLY A 33 -3.25 -1.62 -16.54
N TRP A 34 -3.48 -2.60 -15.68
CA TRP A 34 -2.44 -3.46 -15.13
C TRP A 34 -2.09 -4.56 -16.14
N ASN A 35 -0.83 -4.60 -16.56
CA ASN A 35 -0.31 -5.65 -17.44
C ASN A 35 -0.06 -6.92 -16.61
N THR A 36 -0.60 -8.04 -17.08
CA THR A 36 -0.57 -9.32 -16.34
C THR A 36 0.37 -10.36 -16.96
N ASP A 37 1.28 -9.97 -17.85
CA ASP A 37 2.19 -10.91 -18.54
C ASP A 37 3.14 -11.64 -17.58
N ASN A 38 3.57 -10.98 -16.50
CA ASN A 38 4.36 -11.57 -15.41
C ASN A 38 3.52 -12.08 -14.23
N ILE A 39 2.20 -12.24 -14.41
CA ILE A 39 1.27 -12.53 -13.32
C ILE A 39 0.55 -13.86 -13.55
N ALA A 40 0.56 -14.74 -12.55
CA ALA A 40 -0.39 -15.86 -12.51
C ALA A 40 -1.69 -15.39 -11.84
N VAL A 41 -2.63 -14.93 -12.68
CA VAL A 41 -3.92 -14.41 -12.22
C VAL A 41 -4.82 -15.53 -11.70
N ALA A 42 -5.23 -15.45 -10.43
CA ALA A 42 -6.24 -16.35 -9.88
C ALA A 42 -7.67 -15.92 -10.28
N PRO A 43 -8.62 -16.85 -10.44
CA PRO A 43 -10.03 -16.49 -10.61
C PRO A 43 -10.60 -15.84 -9.35
N THR A 44 -11.72 -15.13 -9.48
CA THR A 44 -12.46 -14.60 -8.33
C THR A 44 -12.95 -15.77 -7.45
N PRO A 45 -12.56 -15.85 -6.17
CA PRO A 45 -13.03 -16.89 -5.27
C PRO A 45 -14.48 -16.62 -4.82
N PRO A 46 -15.12 -17.54 -4.08
CA PRO A 46 -16.36 -17.26 -3.36
C PRO A 46 -16.21 -16.08 -2.37
N GLU A 47 -17.35 -15.52 -1.95
CA GLU A 47 -17.39 -14.49 -0.91
C GLU A 47 -16.86 -15.05 0.42
N GLY A 48 -16.07 -14.23 1.14
CA GLY A 48 -15.36 -14.65 2.35
C GLY A 48 -14.06 -15.44 2.13
N GLU A 49 -13.74 -15.81 0.88
CA GLU A 49 -12.46 -16.45 0.54
C GLU A 49 -11.48 -15.44 -0.08
N THR A 50 -10.18 -15.61 0.20
CA THR A 50 -9.10 -14.76 -0.36
C THR A 50 -8.44 -15.44 -1.57
N GLY A 51 -8.40 -14.71 -2.69
CA GLY A 51 -7.66 -15.06 -3.91
C GLY A 51 -6.32 -14.33 -3.99
N PHE A 52 -5.40 -14.87 -4.79
CA PHE A 52 -4.05 -14.32 -4.96
C PHE A 52 -3.62 -14.33 -6.42
N SER A 53 -3.31 -13.16 -6.97
CA SER A 53 -2.60 -13.04 -8.26
C SER A 53 -1.10 -12.98 -7.98
N VAL A 54 -0.37 -14.04 -8.32
CA VAL A 54 1.05 -14.19 -7.96
C VAL A 54 1.93 -13.43 -8.96
N VAL A 55 2.82 -12.58 -8.46
CA VAL A 55 3.70 -11.73 -9.25
C VAL A 55 5.05 -12.42 -9.43
N TYR A 56 5.50 -12.59 -10.67
CA TYR A 56 6.79 -13.19 -11.00
C TYR A 56 7.79 -12.16 -11.52
N ASP A 57 9.08 -12.46 -11.39
CA ASP A 57 10.21 -11.65 -11.88
C ASP A 57 10.29 -11.59 -13.42
N ARG A 58 9.59 -12.49 -14.11
CA ARG A 58 9.49 -12.61 -15.56
C ARG A 58 8.12 -13.19 -15.93
N ALA A 59 7.89 -13.48 -17.22
CA ALA A 59 6.64 -14.09 -17.67
C ALA A 59 6.23 -15.29 -16.79
N ALA A 60 4.99 -15.32 -16.31
CA ALA A 60 4.52 -16.36 -15.37
C ALA A 60 4.50 -17.78 -15.97
N THR A 61 4.63 -17.88 -17.30
CA THR A 61 4.73 -19.15 -18.04
C THR A 61 6.16 -19.68 -18.18
N ASP A 62 7.17 -18.89 -17.81
CA ASP A 62 8.57 -19.30 -17.83
C ASP A 62 8.84 -20.30 -16.68
N PRO A 63 9.45 -21.47 -16.96
CA PRO A 63 9.73 -22.49 -15.94
C PRO A 63 10.73 -22.03 -14.86
N ASP A 64 11.54 -21.01 -15.14
CA ASP A 64 12.52 -20.45 -14.21
C ASP A 64 12.00 -19.20 -13.49
N ALA A 65 10.71 -18.84 -13.68
CA ALA A 65 10.10 -17.69 -13.02
C ALA A 65 10.03 -17.88 -11.49
N ILE A 66 10.42 -16.84 -10.76
CA ILE A 66 10.40 -16.81 -9.29
C ILE A 66 9.50 -15.67 -8.82
N SER A 67 8.76 -15.89 -7.75
CA SER A 67 7.89 -14.89 -7.13
C SER A 67 8.43 -14.44 -5.77
N SER A 68 8.30 -13.15 -5.48
CA SER A 68 8.53 -12.57 -4.15
C SER A 68 7.29 -11.89 -3.57
N GLY A 69 6.13 -12.01 -4.25
CA GLY A 69 4.90 -11.42 -3.77
C GLY A 69 3.67 -11.73 -4.61
N ALA A 70 2.52 -11.29 -4.12
CA ALA A 70 1.22 -11.48 -4.74
C ALA A 70 0.30 -10.29 -4.46
N ILE A 71 -0.72 -10.11 -5.29
CA ILE A 71 -1.85 -9.24 -4.98
C ILE A 71 -2.97 -10.09 -4.40
N SER A 72 -3.35 -9.79 -3.15
CA SER A 72 -4.49 -10.44 -2.50
C SER A 72 -5.79 -9.69 -2.75
N PHE A 73 -6.89 -10.42 -2.89
CA PHE A 73 -8.23 -9.87 -3.10
C PHE A 73 -9.30 -10.82 -2.54
N ALA A 74 -10.38 -10.27 -1.99
CA ALA A 74 -11.47 -11.05 -1.41
C ALA A 74 -12.81 -10.38 -1.73
N PRO A 75 -13.80 -11.08 -2.31
CA PRO A 75 -15.13 -10.52 -2.53
C PRO A 75 -15.89 -10.33 -1.21
N PRO A 76 -16.78 -9.33 -1.13
CA PRO A 76 -17.16 -8.41 -2.21
C PRO A 76 -16.19 -7.22 -2.39
N GLU A 77 -15.24 -7.04 -1.47
CA GLU A 77 -14.33 -5.89 -1.46
C GLU A 77 -13.40 -5.82 -2.67
N ALA A 78 -13.06 -6.95 -3.28
CA ALA A 78 -12.24 -7.01 -4.47
C ALA A 78 -12.47 -8.31 -5.24
N ILE A 79 -12.43 -8.24 -6.57
CA ILE A 79 -12.51 -9.41 -7.46
C ILE A 79 -11.20 -9.62 -8.22
N SER A 80 -11.06 -10.72 -8.96
CA SER A 80 -9.90 -10.92 -9.85
C SER A 80 -9.76 -9.77 -10.87
N PRO A 81 -8.55 -9.30 -11.18
CA PRO A 81 -7.25 -9.86 -10.76
C PRO A 81 -6.66 -9.25 -9.47
N GLY A 82 -7.36 -8.33 -8.82
CA GLY A 82 -6.93 -7.67 -7.56
C GLY A 82 -6.50 -6.22 -7.72
N ILE A 83 -6.18 -5.76 -8.94
CA ILE A 83 -5.86 -4.36 -9.25
C ILE A 83 -6.76 -3.87 -10.38
N THR A 84 -7.20 -2.62 -10.29
CA THR A 84 -7.79 -1.86 -11.38
C THR A 84 -7.16 -0.48 -11.50
N VAL A 85 -7.15 0.06 -12.72
CA VAL A 85 -6.82 1.45 -12.99
C VAL A 85 -8.12 2.18 -13.30
N THR A 86 -8.48 3.14 -12.46
CA THR A 86 -9.75 3.87 -12.56
C THR A 86 -9.48 5.28 -13.06
N PRO A 87 -9.85 5.61 -14.31
CA PRO A 87 -9.78 6.98 -14.81
C PRO A 87 -10.89 7.82 -14.17
N GLU A 88 -10.50 8.79 -13.35
CA GLU A 88 -11.42 9.68 -12.65
C GLU A 88 -10.67 10.97 -12.32
N THR A 89 -11.17 12.11 -12.80
CA THR A 89 -10.57 13.40 -12.45
C THR A 89 -11.10 13.91 -11.11
N TYR A 90 -10.20 14.14 -10.16
CA TYR A 90 -10.57 14.68 -8.84
C TYR A 90 -9.43 15.49 -8.21
N THR A 91 -9.76 16.33 -7.23
CA THR A 91 -8.77 17.11 -6.49
C THR A 91 -8.57 16.52 -5.10
N GLN A 92 -7.32 16.26 -4.71
CA GLN A 92 -6.99 15.82 -3.35
C GLN A 92 -6.13 16.86 -2.62
N GLY A 93 -6.56 17.26 -1.42
CA GLY A 93 -5.87 18.28 -0.62
C GLY A 93 -6.66 19.57 -0.39
N GLY A 94 -7.88 19.69 -0.91
CA GLY A 94 -8.70 20.91 -0.83
C GLY A 94 -8.54 21.79 -2.08
N PRO A 95 -8.88 23.09 -2.04
CA PRO A 95 -8.83 24.00 -3.19
C PRO A 95 -7.43 24.18 -3.80
N ASP A 96 -6.38 23.97 -2.98
CA ASP A 96 -4.97 24.04 -3.37
C ASP A 96 -4.37 22.64 -3.63
N GLY A 97 -5.22 21.60 -3.70
CA GLY A 97 -4.79 20.22 -3.91
C GLY A 97 -4.39 19.92 -5.36
N ALA A 98 -3.59 18.86 -5.55
CA ALA A 98 -3.29 18.36 -6.89
C ALA A 98 -4.57 17.88 -7.58
N THR A 99 -4.69 18.20 -8.87
CA THR A 99 -5.66 17.55 -9.75
C THR A 99 -5.07 16.22 -10.19
N LEU A 100 -5.82 15.16 -9.95
CA LEU A 100 -5.49 13.79 -10.30
C LEU A 100 -6.38 13.37 -11.47
N ASP A 101 -5.84 12.56 -12.36
CA ASP A 101 -6.51 12.06 -13.58
C ASP A 101 -7.05 10.64 -13.41
N GLY A 102 -6.67 9.98 -12.31
CA GLY A 102 -7.21 8.69 -11.93
C GLY A 102 -6.50 8.12 -10.71
N CYS A 103 -6.73 6.84 -10.49
CA CYS A 103 -6.05 6.10 -9.43
C CYS A 103 -5.78 4.65 -9.82
N ILE A 104 -4.74 4.09 -9.21
CA ILE A 104 -4.45 2.67 -9.16
C ILE A 104 -4.96 2.17 -7.81
N MET A 105 -5.92 1.26 -7.84
CA MET A 105 -6.65 0.80 -6.66
C MET A 105 -6.98 -0.68 -6.76
N THR A 106 -7.50 -1.25 -5.68
CA THR A 106 -8.02 -2.63 -5.74
C THR A 106 -9.21 -2.71 -6.69
N SER A 107 -9.43 -3.88 -7.29
CA SER A 107 -10.52 -4.17 -8.22
C SER A 107 -11.86 -4.37 -7.49
N ASN A 108 -12.27 -3.39 -6.69
CA ASN A 108 -13.60 -3.32 -6.11
C ASN A 108 -14.57 -2.78 -7.17
N PRO A 109 -15.60 -3.54 -7.60
CA PRO A 109 -16.53 -3.09 -8.64
C PRO A 109 -17.45 -1.95 -8.18
N ALA A 110 -17.56 -1.70 -6.88
CA ALA A 110 -18.42 -0.67 -6.29
C ALA A 110 -17.67 0.60 -5.87
N ALA A 111 -16.33 0.58 -5.88
CA ALA A 111 -15.52 1.72 -5.44
C ALA A 111 -14.92 2.50 -6.61
N THR A 112 -14.74 3.79 -6.39
CA THR A 112 -14.10 4.77 -7.26
C THR A 112 -12.95 5.44 -6.51
N CYS A 113 -12.15 6.28 -7.16
CA CYS A 113 -11.03 6.97 -6.51
C CYS A 113 -11.49 7.84 -5.34
N THR A 114 -12.69 8.44 -5.47
CA THR A 114 -13.30 9.33 -4.47
C THR A 114 -14.27 8.65 -3.52
N SER A 115 -14.45 7.32 -3.59
CA SER A 115 -15.34 6.61 -2.67
C SER A 115 -14.94 6.79 -1.20
N GLU A 116 -15.90 6.69 -0.30
CA GLU A 116 -15.73 7.01 1.11
C GLU A 116 -14.72 6.13 1.84
N PHE A 117 -14.39 6.48 3.08
CA PHE A 117 -13.59 5.64 3.97
C PHE A 117 -14.17 4.22 4.06
N GLN A 118 -13.32 3.21 4.30
CA GLN A 118 -13.69 1.78 4.33
C GLN A 118 -14.37 1.21 3.07
N SER A 119 -14.36 1.90 1.93
CA SER A 119 -14.83 1.35 0.65
C SER A 119 -13.90 0.30 0.01
N GLY A 120 -12.92 -0.22 0.75
CA GLY A 120 -11.97 -1.21 0.25
C GLY A 120 -11.25 -0.74 -1.02
N LYS A 121 -10.55 0.40 -1.00
CA LYS A 121 -9.84 0.94 -2.18
C LYS A 121 -8.40 0.48 -2.31
N ARG A 122 -7.77 0.02 -1.22
CA ARG A 122 -6.34 -0.26 -1.20
C ARG A 122 -6.07 -1.60 -1.87
N LEU A 123 -5.24 -1.60 -2.91
CA LEU A 123 -4.65 -2.83 -3.41
C LEU A 123 -3.74 -3.42 -2.32
N LYS A 124 -3.84 -4.73 -2.11
CA LYS A 124 -3.18 -5.45 -1.01
C LYS A 124 -2.00 -6.24 -1.58
N GLU A 125 -0.82 -5.65 -1.58
CA GLU A 125 0.43 -6.27 -2.03
C GLU A 125 1.06 -7.08 -0.88
N VAL A 126 1.03 -8.39 -1.03
CA VAL A 126 1.58 -9.35 -0.07
C VAL A 126 3.01 -9.68 -0.44
N VAL A 127 3.95 -9.28 0.40
CA VAL A 127 5.38 -9.54 0.21
C VAL A 127 5.70 -10.89 0.84
N THR A 128 6.01 -11.89 0.02
CA THR A 128 6.22 -13.29 0.44
C THR A 128 7.69 -13.70 0.43
N GLY A 129 8.56 -12.89 -0.19
CA GLY A 129 10.00 -13.09 -0.24
C GLY A 129 10.76 -11.77 -0.17
N THR A 130 12.09 -11.84 -0.26
CA THR A 130 12.96 -10.66 -0.16
C THR A 130 13.44 -10.14 -1.52
N GLY A 131 13.02 -10.75 -2.62
CA GLY A 131 13.26 -10.22 -3.97
C GLY A 131 12.27 -9.10 -4.32
N PRO A 132 12.51 -8.37 -5.41
CA PRO A 132 11.61 -7.32 -5.86
C PRO A 132 10.28 -7.88 -6.36
N ILE A 133 9.23 -7.07 -6.24
CA ILE A 133 7.90 -7.29 -6.82
C ILE A 133 7.70 -6.24 -7.90
N ASP A 134 7.46 -6.68 -9.14
CA ASP A 134 7.33 -5.79 -10.30
C ASP A 134 5.90 -5.78 -10.82
N LEU A 135 5.18 -4.67 -10.60
CA LEU A 135 3.86 -4.44 -11.16
C LEU A 135 3.99 -3.60 -12.43
N VAL A 136 3.60 -4.16 -13.58
CA VAL A 136 3.72 -3.50 -14.89
C VAL A 136 2.40 -2.85 -15.27
N PHE A 137 2.42 -1.60 -15.72
CA PHE A 137 1.23 -0.86 -16.12
C PHE A 137 1.33 -0.40 -17.57
N ASP A 138 0.33 -0.75 -18.37
CA ASP A 138 0.25 -0.31 -19.77
C ASP A 138 -0.15 1.16 -19.84
N VAL A 139 0.43 1.88 -20.80
CA VAL A 139 0.26 3.32 -20.98
C VAL A 139 -0.05 3.65 -22.44
N ALA A 140 -1.07 4.48 -22.65
CA ALA A 140 -1.23 5.23 -23.89
C ALA A 140 -0.53 6.59 -23.72
N SER A 141 0.71 6.68 -24.20
CA SER A 141 1.58 7.84 -24.02
C SER A 141 1.12 9.06 -24.81
N SER A 142 1.45 10.24 -24.29
CA SER A 142 1.13 11.52 -24.89
C SER A 142 2.09 12.60 -24.38
N PRO A 143 2.31 13.69 -25.14
CA PRO A 143 3.07 14.84 -24.66
C PRO A 143 2.53 15.50 -23.39
N ASP A 144 1.23 15.36 -23.08
CA ASP A 144 0.66 15.94 -21.86
C ASP A 144 0.76 14.94 -20.69
N THR A 145 1.02 15.46 -19.48
CA THR A 145 1.21 14.68 -18.26
C THR A 145 -0.12 14.43 -17.54
N SER A 146 -0.27 13.25 -16.97
CA SER A 146 -1.37 12.88 -16.07
C SER A 146 -0.84 12.40 -14.72
N VAL A 147 -1.62 12.57 -13.67
CA VAL A 147 -1.26 12.21 -12.30
C VAL A 147 -2.22 11.16 -11.74
N TYR A 148 -1.69 10.03 -11.29
CA TYR A 148 -2.47 8.91 -10.75
C TYR A 148 -2.13 8.65 -9.29
N GLN A 149 -3.13 8.70 -8.40
CA GLN A 149 -2.94 8.28 -7.01
C GLN A 149 -2.82 6.76 -6.92
N VAL A 150 -1.92 6.25 -6.08
CA VAL A 150 -1.84 4.82 -5.77
C VAL A 150 -2.35 4.56 -4.36
N PHE A 151 -3.43 3.79 -4.25
CA PHE A 151 -3.95 3.31 -2.98
C PHE A 151 -3.29 1.97 -2.62
N SER A 152 -2.12 2.00 -1.99
CA SER A 152 -1.37 0.78 -1.66
C SER A 152 -1.46 0.40 -0.18
N LYS A 153 -1.51 -0.92 0.07
CA LYS A 153 -1.20 -1.55 1.35
C LYS A 153 -0.15 -2.63 1.09
N LEU A 154 1.00 -2.51 1.75
CA LEU A 154 2.01 -3.55 1.82
C LEU A 154 1.71 -4.46 3.02
N ILE A 155 1.88 -5.77 2.83
CA ILE A 155 1.64 -6.79 3.85
C ILE A 155 2.90 -7.64 3.95
N ASN A 156 3.58 -7.61 5.09
CA ASN A 156 4.77 -8.43 5.31
C ASN A 156 4.36 -9.87 5.61
N ALA A 157 4.55 -10.76 4.63
CA ALA A 157 4.38 -12.20 4.78
C ALA A 157 5.70 -12.95 4.45
N THR A 158 6.85 -12.29 4.64
CA THR A 158 8.16 -12.84 4.31
C THR A 158 8.62 -13.93 5.28
N GLY A 159 7.96 -14.06 6.43
CA GLY A 159 8.38 -14.92 7.52
C GLY A 159 9.50 -14.32 8.38
N THR A 160 9.86 -13.05 8.15
CA THR A 160 10.83 -12.30 8.96
C THR A 160 10.42 -10.85 9.11
N ALA A 161 10.83 -10.19 10.20
CA ALA A 161 10.66 -8.75 10.33
C ALA A 161 11.47 -7.98 9.27
N LEU A 162 10.97 -6.81 8.87
CA LEU A 162 11.56 -5.94 7.84
C LEU A 162 11.93 -4.59 8.45
N THR A 163 13.08 -4.02 8.07
CA THR A 163 13.48 -2.68 8.51
C THR A 163 12.95 -1.56 7.61
N GLY A 164 12.26 -1.91 6.51
CA GLY A 164 11.83 -0.92 5.54
C GLY A 164 11.52 -1.49 4.16
N PHE A 165 11.28 -0.59 3.22
CA PHE A 165 10.96 -0.86 1.82
C PHE A 165 11.39 0.30 0.91
N SER A 166 11.49 0.03 -0.38
CA SER A 166 11.58 1.04 -1.44
C SER A 166 10.57 0.76 -2.54
N ILE A 167 10.12 1.82 -3.20
CA ILE A 167 9.27 1.78 -4.38
C ILE A 167 9.98 2.55 -5.50
N GLU A 168 10.21 1.91 -6.64
CA GLU A 168 10.95 2.46 -7.77
C GLU A 168 10.09 2.47 -9.04
N LEU A 169 10.23 3.52 -9.83
CA LEU A 169 9.64 3.61 -11.17
C LEU A 169 10.71 3.24 -12.20
N GLY A 170 10.33 2.45 -13.22
CA GLY A 170 11.27 2.01 -14.25
C GLY A 170 10.60 1.27 -15.39
N PHE A 171 11.37 0.42 -16.07
CA PHE A 171 10.94 -0.36 -17.21
C PHE A 171 11.50 -1.79 -17.12
N GLY A 172 10.78 -2.79 -17.63
CA GLY A 172 11.19 -4.20 -17.54
C GLY A 172 10.88 -4.83 -16.17
N THR A 173 11.21 -6.11 -16.00
CA THR A 173 10.99 -6.85 -14.75
C THR A 173 12.21 -7.69 -14.38
N GLY A 174 12.31 -8.12 -13.12
CA GLY A 174 13.36 -8.98 -12.62
C GLY A 174 14.75 -8.39 -12.85
N ASP A 175 15.65 -9.20 -13.40
CA ASP A 175 17.02 -8.79 -13.72
C ASP A 175 17.10 -7.79 -14.90
N ASP A 176 16.05 -7.72 -15.73
CA ASP A 176 15.96 -6.81 -16.89
C ASP A 176 15.38 -5.43 -16.52
N PHE A 177 15.01 -5.21 -15.25
CA PHE A 177 14.51 -3.93 -14.80
C PHE A 177 15.58 -2.83 -14.90
N VAL A 178 15.16 -1.70 -15.46
CA VAL A 178 15.95 -0.47 -15.57
C VAL A 178 15.19 0.66 -14.91
N ALA A 179 15.75 1.20 -13.83
CA ALA A 179 15.18 2.35 -13.12
C ALA A 179 15.07 3.57 -14.04
N ALA A 180 13.95 4.29 -13.94
CA ALA A 180 13.74 5.54 -14.64
C ALA A 180 14.57 6.66 -14.00
N THR A 181 14.91 7.66 -14.80
CA THR A 181 15.65 8.86 -14.35
C THR A 181 14.74 10.08 -14.17
N GLY A 182 13.47 9.98 -14.61
CA GLY A 182 12.48 11.05 -14.62
C GLY A 182 12.48 11.86 -15.90
N SER A 183 13.56 11.79 -16.68
CA SER A 183 13.61 12.41 -18.01
C SER A 183 12.67 11.73 -19.01
N GLU A 184 12.26 10.50 -18.71
CA GLU A 184 11.33 9.67 -19.48
C GLU A 184 9.86 10.01 -19.26
N GLY A 185 9.55 11.16 -18.63
CA GLY A 185 8.16 11.54 -18.33
C GLY A 185 7.49 10.62 -17.30
N LEU A 186 8.27 9.97 -16.44
CA LEU A 186 7.77 9.09 -15.39
C LEU A 186 8.38 9.50 -14.05
N SER A 187 7.56 9.91 -13.08
CA SER A 187 8.04 10.33 -11.77
C SER A 187 6.99 10.19 -10.68
N PHE A 188 7.38 10.30 -9.41
CA PHE A 188 6.44 10.48 -8.31
C PHE A 188 6.05 11.95 -8.21
N SER A 189 4.75 12.23 -8.07
CA SER A 189 4.24 13.59 -7.97
C SER A 189 4.71 14.27 -6.69
N THR A 190 5.29 15.46 -6.82
CA THR A 190 5.60 16.33 -5.68
C THR A 190 4.45 17.24 -5.31
N ASP A 191 3.49 17.44 -6.21
CA ASP A 191 2.33 18.31 -5.98
C ASP A 191 1.19 17.59 -5.27
N PHE A 192 1.20 16.25 -5.29
CA PHE A 192 0.27 15.44 -4.52
C PHE A 192 0.36 15.73 -3.01
N ALA A 193 -0.78 15.71 -2.32
CA ALA A 193 -0.86 15.91 -0.88
C ALA A 193 -1.35 14.62 -0.21
N ALA A 194 -0.40 13.79 0.20
CA ALA A 194 -0.68 12.53 0.86
C ALA A 194 -1.46 12.75 2.17
N LYS A 195 -2.31 11.77 2.50
CA LYS A 195 -3.09 11.77 3.74
C LYS A 195 -2.42 10.89 4.80
N PRO A 196 -2.47 11.28 6.09
CA PRO A 196 -3.15 12.45 6.68
C PRO A 196 -2.49 13.79 6.31
N SER A 197 -3.22 14.89 6.51
CA SER A 197 -2.74 16.24 6.16
C SER A 197 -1.40 16.55 6.81
N GLY A 198 -0.47 17.13 6.06
CA GLY A 198 0.87 17.44 6.55
C GLY A 198 1.91 16.35 6.30
N SER A 199 1.55 15.24 5.66
CA SER A 199 2.50 14.15 5.34
C SER A 199 3.39 14.44 4.11
N GLY A 200 3.18 15.56 3.41
CA GLY A 200 3.87 15.85 2.16
C GLY A 200 3.27 15.08 0.98
N SER A 201 4.11 14.70 0.02
CA SER A 201 3.69 14.11 -1.26
C SER A 201 3.71 12.58 -1.30
N SER A 202 4.11 11.96 -0.19
CA SER A 202 3.98 10.53 0.04
C SER A 202 3.88 10.27 1.54
N SER A 203 3.36 9.10 1.92
CA SER A 203 3.24 8.72 3.32
C SER A 203 3.19 7.21 3.47
N SER A 204 3.66 6.72 4.61
CA SER A 204 3.61 5.31 4.97
C SER A 204 3.20 5.17 6.43
N GLN A 205 2.04 4.55 6.69
CA GLN A 205 1.47 4.51 8.03
C GLN A 205 0.75 3.20 8.35
N ASN A 206 0.88 2.74 9.59
CA ASN A 206 0.12 1.61 10.10
C ASN A 206 -1.39 1.93 10.17
N PRO A 207 -2.26 0.91 10.22
CA PRO A 207 -3.71 1.08 10.32
C PRO A 207 -4.13 1.98 11.50
N PHE A 208 -5.11 2.86 11.26
CA PHE A 208 -5.56 3.84 12.26
C PHE A 208 -6.21 3.21 13.48
N GLY A 209 -6.97 2.12 13.30
CA GLY A 209 -7.57 1.39 14.42
C GLY A 209 -6.56 0.86 15.45
N LEU A 210 -5.29 0.73 15.06
CA LEU A 210 -4.19 0.34 15.95
C LEU A 210 -3.42 1.55 16.51
N PHE A 211 -3.20 2.59 15.71
CA PHE A 211 -2.38 3.75 16.10
C PHE A 211 -3.00 5.04 15.58
N GLY A 212 -3.61 5.90 16.39
CA GLY A 212 -4.15 7.16 15.87
C GLY A 212 -5.11 7.89 16.81
N ASP A 213 -5.11 9.21 16.69
CA ASP A 213 -5.91 10.11 17.53
C ASP A 213 -7.23 10.43 16.82
N ALA A 214 -8.33 9.89 17.35
CA ALA A 214 -9.66 10.06 16.81
C ALA A 214 -10.07 11.53 16.71
N SER A 215 -9.60 12.39 17.63
CA SER A 215 -9.90 13.83 17.60
C SER A 215 -9.36 14.54 16.36
N THR A 216 -8.40 13.94 15.66
CA THR A 216 -7.78 14.48 14.44
C THR A 216 -8.33 13.86 13.15
N ASN A 217 -9.24 12.89 13.23
CA ASN A 217 -9.74 12.14 12.09
C ASN A 217 -11.25 11.93 12.15
N GLN A 218 -11.97 12.56 11.23
CA GLN A 218 -13.44 12.51 11.14
C GLN A 218 -14.03 11.09 10.98
N ASN A 219 -13.22 10.08 10.63
CA ASN A 219 -13.71 8.72 10.41
C ASN A 219 -13.68 7.85 11.67
N PHE A 220 -13.19 8.38 12.80
CA PHE A 220 -13.00 7.61 14.03
C PHE A 220 -13.45 8.42 15.24
N VAL A 221 -14.06 7.74 16.21
CA VAL A 221 -14.43 8.31 17.52
C VAL A 221 -13.68 7.65 18.68
N ILE A 222 -12.90 6.61 18.41
CA ILE A 222 -12.06 5.90 19.39
C ILE A 222 -10.62 5.93 18.87
N ASP A 223 -9.69 6.24 19.77
CA ASP A 223 -8.26 6.23 19.47
C ASP A 223 -7.77 4.81 19.12
N GLY A 224 -6.60 4.76 18.47
CA GLY A 224 -5.89 3.53 18.16
C GLY A 224 -5.71 2.65 19.38
N PHE A 225 -5.86 1.34 19.18
CA PHE A 225 -5.80 0.33 20.24
C PHE A 225 -4.47 0.35 21.02
N PHE A 226 -3.36 0.54 20.32
CA PHE A 226 -2.03 0.54 20.92
C PHE A 226 -1.60 1.93 21.40
N ALA A 227 -1.90 2.97 20.63
CA ALA A 227 -1.61 4.35 20.96
C ALA A 227 -2.48 5.33 20.16
N SER A 228 -2.67 6.53 20.68
CA SER A 228 -3.25 7.65 19.91
C SER A 228 -2.23 8.30 18.97
N GLU A 229 -0.93 8.13 19.20
CA GLU A 229 0.10 8.61 18.30
C GLU A 229 0.13 7.79 16.99
N ARG A 230 0.22 8.46 15.83
CA ARG A 230 0.40 7.79 14.55
C ARG A 230 1.78 7.16 14.47
N THR A 231 1.89 6.05 13.76
CA THR A 231 3.16 5.35 13.52
C THR A 231 3.26 4.88 12.08
N GLY A 232 4.48 4.69 11.62
CA GLY A 232 4.80 4.34 10.23
C GLY A 232 6.26 4.57 9.92
N PHE A 233 6.57 4.70 8.62
CA PHE A 233 7.91 5.04 8.15
C PHE A 233 7.92 6.46 7.61
N ASP A 234 8.96 7.22 7.93
CA ASP A 234 9.30 8.39 7.17
C ASP A 234 9.64 7.98 5.73
N ILE A 235 9.27 8.81 4.75
CA ILE A 235 9.50 8.51 3.33
C ILE A 235 10.40 9.58 2.71
N ASP A 236 11.57 9.14 2.26
CA ASP A 236 12.45 9.91 1.41
C ASP A 236 11.97 9.77 -0.05
N GLN A 237 11.27 10.79 -0.53
CA GLN A 237 10.80 10.86 -1.91
C GLN A 237 11.84 11.52 -2.82
N GLY A 238 12.40 10.72 -3.72
CA GLY A 238 13.10 11.17 -4.92
C GLY A 238 12.15 11.27 -6.12
N LEU A 239 12.72 11.61 -7.29
CA LEU A 239 11.93 11.78 -8.51
C LEU A 239 11.32 10.45 -9.00
N THR A 240 12.07 9.35 -8.91
CA THR A 240 11.66 8.02 -9.39
C THR A 240 11.79 6.93 -8.33
N THR A 241 12.04 7.32 -7.08
CA THR A 241 12.20 6.40 -5.94
C THR A 241 11.50 6.96 -4.70
N LEU A 242 10.76 6.13 -3.99
CA LEU A 242 10.37 6.32 -2.59
C LEU A 242 11.16 5.34 -1.75
N SER A 243 11.80 5.79 -0.68
CA SER A 243 12.51 4.90 0.25
C SER A 243 12.04 5.16 1.67
N SER A 244 11.75 4.10 2.42
CA SER A 244 11.53 4.22 3.85
C SER A 244 12.81 4.65 4.55
N ALA A 245 12.70 5.61 5.44
CA ALA A 245 13.73 6.01 6.38
C ALA A 245 13.44 5.40 7.76
N ASP A 246 13.52 6.20 8.82
CA ASP A 246 13.28 5.75 10.19
C ASP A 246 11.79 5.45 10.44
N VAL A 247 11.53 4.51 11.35
CA VAL A 247 10.19 4.31 11.92
C VAL A 247 9.91 5.45 12.89
N TYR A 248 8.77 6.11 12.75
CA TYR A 248 8.30 7.12 13.69
C TYR A 248 7.13 6.59 14.54
N GLY A 249 6.91 7.21 15.70
CA GLY A 249 5.86 6.83 16.63
C GLY A 249 6.17 5.54 17.41
N PRO A 250 5.18 5.01 18.14
CA PRO A 250 5.42 4.01 19.18
C PRO A 250 5.61 2.56 18.69
N TYR A 251 5.41 2.27 17.39
CA TYR A 251 5.47 0.89 16.90
C TYR A 251 6.82 0.22 17.21
N ALA A 252 7.93 0.89 16.90
CA ALA A 252 9.26 0.31 17.08
C ALA A 252 9.59 0.01 18.55
N ASP A 253 9.10 0.82 19.48
CA ASP A 253 9.29 0.60 20.92
C ASP A 253 8.50 -0.61 21.43
N MET A 254 7.36 -0.92 20.79
CA MET A 254 6.47 -2.00 21.19
C MET A 254 6.80 -3.34 20.49
N PHE A 255 7.12 -3.28 19.20
CA PHE A 255 7.19 -4.44 18.32
C PHE A 255 8.54 -4.60 17.61
N GLY A 256 9.39 -3.57 17.66
CA GLY A 256 10.65 -3.54 16.93
C GLY A 256 10.46 -3.25 15.44
N ASP A 257 11.16 -4.00 14.59
CA ASP A 257 11.06 -3.90 13.15
C ASP A 257 9.65 -4.27 12.64
N TRP A 258 9.32 -3.90 11.39
CA TRP A 258 8.01 -4.17 10.79
C TRP A 258 7.72 -5.69 10.76
N MET A 259 6.77 -6.11 11.60
CA MET A 259 6.46 -7.51 11.86
C MET A 259 6.00 -8.25 10.61
N THR A 260 6.34 -9.53 10.54
CA THR A 260 5.74 -10.46 9.57
C THR A 260 4.42 -10.97 10.13
N ARG A 261 3.47 -11.28 9.24
CA ARG A 261 2.16 -11.85 9.60
C ARG A 261 2.27 -13.09 10.49
N ALA A 262 3.29 -13.92 10.26
CA ALA A 262 3.50 -15.15 11.04
C ALA A 262 3.89 -14.92 12.52
N ASP A 263 4.33 -13.69 12.87
CA ASP A 263 4.84 -13.37 14.19
C ASP A 263 3.96 -12.36 14.95
N VAL A 264 2.84 -11.90 14.36
CA VAL A 264 1.95 -10.94 15.03
C VAL A 264 1.31 -11.60 16.26
N PRO A 265 1.11 -10.84 17.36
CA PRO A 265 0.45 -11.36 18.55
C PRO A 265 -1.02 -11.71 18.31
N GLU A 266 -1.55 -12.58 19.16
CA GLU A 266 -2.98 -12.84 19.25
C GLU A 266 -3.71 -11.66 19.90
N GLY A 267 -4.93 -11.42 19.43
CA GLY A 267 -5.88 -10.44 19.91
C GLY A 267 -7.19 -11.12 20.31
N LEU A 268 -7.88 -10.52 21.27
CA LEU A 268 -9.24 -10.88 21.62
C LEU A 268 -10.20 -9.88 20.97
N PHE A 269 -11.01 -10.36 20.05
CA PHE A 269 -11.93 -9.58 19.25
C PHE A 269 -13.37 -9.76 19.74
N TRP A 270 -14.12 -8.67 19.83
CA TRP A 270 -15.52 -8.65 20.21
C TRP A 270 -16.42 -8.42 19.00
N ASP A 271 -17.25 -9.41 18.69
CA ASP A 271 -18.37 -9.29 17.76
C ASP A 271 -19.53 -8.55 18.47
N PHE A 272 -19.58 -7.24 18.27
CA PHE A 272 -20.50 -6.34 18.97
C PHE A 272 -21.87 -6.23 18.31
N ASP A 273 -22.01 -6.61 17.04
CA ASP A 273 -23.24 -6.53 16.27
C ASP A 273 -23.83 -7.90 15.87
N SER A 274 -23.15 -8.99 16.25
CA SER A 274 -23.54 -10.37 15.94
C SER A 274 -23.59 -10.65 14.44
N ASP A 275 -22.76 -9.95 13.67
CA ASP A 275 -22.60 -10.12 12.23
C ASP A 275 -21.21 -10.67 11.92
N GLU A 276 -21.15 -11.98 11.62
CA GLU A 276 -19.92 -12.69 11.25
C GLU A 276 -19.23 -12.16 9.99
N THR A 277 -19.90 -11.29 9.22
CA THR A 277 -19.33 -10.64 8.04
C THR A 277 -18.61 -9.32 8.37
N THR A 278 -18.72 -8.84 9.61
CA THR A 278 -18.02 -7.64 10.09
C THR A 278 -16.80 -7.99 10.91
N ASP A 279 -15.82 -7.09 10.92
CA ASP A 279 -14.62 -7.27 11.73
C ASP A 279 -14.94 -6.99 13.20
N GLY A 280 -14.60 -7.96 14.06
CA GLY A 280 -14.71 -7.79 15.51
C GLY A 280 -13.79 -6.68 16.04
N MET A 281 -14.19 -6.07 17.16
CA MET A 281 -13.42 -5.03 17.82
C MET A 281 -12.28 -5.61 18.65
N LEU A 282 -11.04 -5.19 18.41
CA LEU A 282 -9.91 -5.60 19.26
C LEU A 282 -10.05 -5.01 20.68
N MET A 283 -10.14 -5.89 21.68
CA MET A 283 -10.37 -5.55 23.09
C MET A 283 -9.13 -5.72 23.97
N ALA A 284 -8.37 -6.78 23.70
CA ALA A 284 -7.18 -7.17 24.44
C ALA A 284 -6.19 -7.84 23.50
N TRP A 285 -4.93 -7.95 23.93
CA TRP A 285 -3.88 -8.63 23.18
C TRP A 285 -3.00 -9.46 24.10
N GLU A 286 -2.43 -10.53 23.54
CA GLU A 286 -1.47 -11.38 24.22
C GLU A 286 -0.06 -10.80 24.02
N TYR A 287 0.51 -10.22 25.06
CA TYR A 287 1.83 -9.57 24.99
C TYR A 287 2.97 -10.51 25.40
N GLU A 288 2.64 -11.56 26.15
CA GLU A 288 3.50 -12.68 26.48
C GLU A 288 2.65 -13.97 26.49
N PRO A 289 3.23 -15.15 26.20
CA PRO A 289 2.46 -16.39 26.14
C PRO A 289 1.64 -16.66 27.42
N GLY A 290 0.32 -16.70 27.26
CA GLY A 290 -0.68 -16.88 28.31
C GLY A 290 -1.02 -15.62 29.11
N LEU A 291 -0.41 -14.47 28.83
CA LEU A 291 -0.61 -13.21 29.53
C LEU A 291 -1.21 -12.16 28.61
N TRP A 292 -2.39 -11.71 29.02
CA TRP A 292 -3.19 -10.76 28.27
C TRP A 292 -3.17 -9.37 28.91
N GLU A 293 -3.30 -8.37 28.05
CA GLU A 293 -3.52 -6.99 28.44
C GLU A 293 -4.82 -6.47 27.83
N LEU A 294 -5.78 -6.17 28.71
CA LEU A 294 -7.03 -5.55 28.37
C LEU A 294 -6.82 -4.04 28.19
N ARG A 295 -7.25 -3.50 27.05
CA ARG A 295 -7.12 -2.08 26.72
C ARG A 295 -8.44 -1.38 26.39
N ARG A 296 -9.52 -2.13 26.11
CA ARG A 296 -10.84 -1.56 25.88
C ARG A 296 -11.91 -2.15 26.79
N ASP A 297 -12.96 -1.39 27.02
CA ASP A 297 -14.22 -1.84 27.62
C ASP A 297 -15.37 -1.84 26.60
N ASP A 298 -16.57 -2.23 27.02
CA ASP A 298 -17.78 -2.32 26.19
C ASP A 298 -18.57 -1.00 26.09
N ILE A 299 -18.04 0.10 26.61
CA ILE A 299 -18.74 1.38 26.69
C ILE A 299 -18.70 2.07 25.33
N ALA A 300 -19.85 2.28 24.70
CA ALA A 300 -19.92 3.01 23.43
C ALA A 300 -19.44 4.48 23.56
N VAL A 301 -18.66 4.92 22.59
CA VAL A 301 -18.19 6.31 22.44
C VAL A 301 -18.87 6.95 21.24
N CYS A 302 -19.37 8.19 21.42
CA CYS A 302 -20.02 8.96 20.35
C CYS A 302 -19.29 10.28 20.10
N ASP A 303 -19.34 10.76 18.86
CA ASP A 303 -18.87 12.09 18.51
C ASP A 303 -19.68 13.15 19.27
N VAL A 304 -18.97 14.09 19.89
CA VAL A 304 -19.58 15.18 20.67
C VAL A 304 -20.35 16.15 19.77
N LEU A 305 -19.91 16.31 18.52
CA LEU A 305 -20.50 17.20 17.51
C LEU A 305 -21.57 16.49 16.68
N ASP A 306 -21.50 15.17 16.55
CA ASP A 306 -22.54 14.33 15.96
C ASP A 306 -22.86 13.11 16.84
N PRO A 307 -23.75 13.25 17.84
CA PRO A 307 -24.12 12.16 18.73
C PRO A 307 -24.76 10.95 18.05
N GLY A 308 -25.09 11.03 16.74
CA GLY A 308 -25.53 9.89 15.94
C GLY A 308 -24.38 9.02 15.42
N PHE A 309 -23.15 9.53 15.46
CA PHE A 309 -21.93 8.81 15.08
C PHE A 309 -21.27 8.21 16.32
N CYS A 310 -21.51 6.92 16.55
CA CYS A 310 -21.00 6.19 17.71
C CYS A 310 -20.26 4.93 17.27
N ALA A 311 -19.26 4.52 18.05
CA ALA A 311 -18.61 3.23 17.96
C ALA A 311 -18.75 2.48 19.29
N PRO A 312 -18.86 1.14 19.26
CA PRO A 312 -18.83 0.33 20.47
C PRO A 312 -17.46 0.43 21.15
N GLY A 313 -17.45 0.24 22.47
CA GLY A 313 -16.22 0.22 23.27
C GLY A 313 -15.47 1.54 23.40
N SER A 314 -14.58 1.58 24.40
CA SER A 314 -13.74 2.74 24.69
C SER A 314 -12.36 2.31 25.17
N ASN A 315 -11.34 3.14 24.97
CA ASN A 315 -10.00 2.85 25.50
C ASN A 315 -9.98 3.09 27.02
N LEU A 316 -9.40 2.16 27.77
CA LEU A 316 -9.22 2.28 29.21
C LEU A 316 -8.17 3.34 29.55
N ASP A 317 -8.46 4.16 30.58
CA ASP A 317 -7.49 5.10 31.18
C ASP A 317 -6.26 4.38 31.77
N THR A 318 -6.40 3.12 32.15
CA THR A 318 -5.33 2.28 32.67
C THR A 318 -5.53 0.86 32.19
N TYR A 319 -4.56 0.34 31.44
CA TYR A 319 -4.59 -1.02 30.92
C TYR A 319 -4.48 -2.05 32.06
N VAL A 320 -5.13 -3.19 31.88
CA VAL A 320 -5.12 -4.28 32.86
C VAL A 320 -4.31 -5.44 32.28
N SER A 321 -3.05 -5.54 32.70
CA SER A 321 -2.09 -6.54 32.19
C SER A 321 -1.93 -7.73 33.14
N GLY A 322 -1.46 -8.86 32.60
CA GLY A 322 -1.15 -10.06 33.39
C GLY A 322 -2.39 -10.91 33.70
N LEU A 323 -3.44 -10.75 32.90
CA LEU A 323 -4.63 -11.57 32.97
C LEU A 323 -4.39 -12.91 32.24
N ASP A 324 -4.87 -14.00 32.82
CA ASP A 324 -5.16 -15.20 32.02
C ASP A 324 -6.51 -15.03 31.30
N LEU A 325 -6.84 -15.96 30.42
CA LEU A 325 -8.04 -15.86 29.58
C LEU A 325 -9.35 -15.88 30.40
N ASP A 326 -9.39 -16.68 31.48
CA ASP A 326 -10.57 -16.74 32.37
C ASP A 326 -10.78 -15.41 33.11
N ALA A 327 -9.70 -14.82 33.64
CA ALA A 327 -9.73 -13.51 34.28
C ALA A 327 -10.07 -12.39 33.28
N LEU A 328 -9.61 -12.50 32.04
CA LEU A 328 -9.92 -11.56 30.97
C LEU A 328 -11.42 -11.57 30.62
N TYR A 329 -12.02 -12.75 30.42
CA TYR A 329 -13.46 -12.87 30.19
C TYR A 329 -14.29 -12.33 31.35
N LEU A 330 -13.86 -12.62 32.58
CA LEU A 330 -14.52 -12.09 33.77
C LEU A 330 -14.41 -10.56 33.86
N ALA A 331 -13.26 -9.99 33.49
CA ALA A 331 -13.04 -8.54 33.50
C ALA A 331 -13.88 -7.81 32.44
N LEU A 332 -14.03 -8.40 31.25
CA LEU A 332 -14.87 -7.85 30.17
C LEU A 332 -16.36 -7.93 30.49
N GLY A 333 -16.82 -9.01 31.14
CA GLY A 333 -18.25 -9.21 31.41
C GLY A 333 -19.12 -9.42 30.15
N ILE A 334 -18.49 -9.59 28.98
CA ILE A 334 -19.13 -9.88 27.69
C ILE A 334 -19.39 -11.40 27.61
N ASN A 335 -20.45 -11.80 26.89
CA ASN A 335 -20.69 -13.21 26.61
C ASN A 335 -19.49 -13.80 25.84
N PRO A 336 -18.81 -14.85 26.34
CA PRO A 336 -17.68 -15.45 25.64
C PRO A 336 -17.99 -15.94 24.22
N ASP A 337 -19.25 -16.26 23.90
CA ASP A 337 -19.65 -16.65 22.54
C ASP A 337 -19.54 -15.51 21.52
N LEU A 338 -19.43 -14.25 21.97
CA LEU A 338 -19.21 -13.06 21.14
C LEU A 338 -17.73 -12.65 21.08
N LEU A 339 -16.84 -13.46 21.67
CA LEU A 339 -15.42 -13.19 21.74
C LEU A 339 -14.66 -14.24 20.92
N ALA A 340 -13.75 -13.78 20.07
CA ALA A 340 -12.91 -14.64 19.25
C ALA A 340 -11.44 -14.28 19.46
N ILE A 341 -10.59 -15.29 19.59
CA ILE A 341 -9.13 -15.12 19.53
C ILE A 341 -8.70 -15.20 18.07
N GLY A 342 -7.88 -14.26 17.63
CA GLY A 342 -7.32 -14.23 16.28
C GLY A 342 -6.02 -13.45 16.22
N GLU A 343 -5.33 -13.51 15.08
CA GLU A 343 -4.10 -12.75 14.85
C GLU A 343 -4.41 -11.25 14.67
N ILE A 344 -3.59 -10.36 15.26
CA ILE A 344 -3.66 -8.92 14.97
C ILE A 344 -2.85 -8.64 13.69
N GLU A 345 -3.33 -9.19 12.57
CA GLU A 345 -2.63 -9.17 11.27
C GLU A 345 -2.33 -7.75 10.74
N ASP A 346 -3.09 -6.76 11.19
CA ASP A 346 -2.87 -5.36 10.86
C ASP A 346 -1.52 -4.80 11.37
N LEU A 347 -0.86 -5.47 12.32
CA LEU A 347 0.52 -5.14 12.71
C LEU A 347 1.55 -5.45 11.62
N ALA A 348 1.24 -6.37 10.70
CA ALA A 348 2.05 -6.66 9.52
C ALA A 348 1.67 -5.80 8.31
N ASN A 349 0.68 -4.92 8.44
CA ASN A 349 0.16 -4.10 7.35
C ASN A 349 0.73 -2.67 7.42
N LEU A 350 1.03 -2.14 6.24
CA LEU A 350 1.52 -0.77 6.08
C LEU A 350 0.79 -0.10 4.91
N ASN A 351 0.06 0.98 5.18
CA ASN A 351 -0.59 1.75 4.12
C ASN A 351 0.42 2.71 3.51
N VAL A 352 0.59 2.67 2.20
CA VAL A 352 1.49 3.57 1.46
C VAL A 352 0.67 4.37 0.46
N ASN A 353 0.81 5.69 0.50
CA ASN A 353 0.00 6.60 -0.31
C ASN A 353 0.90 7.62 -1.00
N TYR A 354 0.81 7.69 -2.31
CA TYR A 354 1.60 8.54 -3.20
C TYR A 354 0.87 8.70 -4.54
N ALA A 355 1.41 9.52 -5.43
CA ALA A 355 0.92 9.61 -6.80
C ALA A 355 2.06 9.52 -7.82
N ILE A 356 1.75 9.02 -9.01
CA ILE A 356 2.67 8.85 -10.13
C ILE A 356 2.28 9.83 -11.22
N GLU A 357 3.24 10.58 -11.73
CA GLU A 357 3.13 11.42 -12.92
C GLU A 357 3.63 10.64 -14.13
N VAL A 358 2.80 10.58 -15.17
CA VAL A 358 3.07 9.89 -16.43
C VAL A 358 2.87 10.87 -17.58
N GLY A 359 3.85 11.00 -18.46
CA GLY A 359 3.84 11.84 -19.66
C GLY A 359 4.27 11.05 -20.90
N ASP A 360 5.12 11.66 -21.75
CA ASP A 360 5.66 10.98 -22.92
C ASP A 360 6.81 10.04 -22.54
N LEU A 361 6.52 8.74 -22.51
CA LEU A 361 7.48 7.68 -22.22
C LEU A 361 8.42 7.34 -23.40
N PHE A 362 8.60 8.28 -24.35
CA PHE A 362 9.46 8.14 -25.54
C PHE A 362 9.19 6.87 -26.36
N GLY A 363 7.92 6.50 -26.48
CA GLY A 363 7.47 5.33 -27.23
C GLY A 363 7.44 4.02 -26.44
N ALA A 364 7.76 4.03 -25.13
CA ALA A 364 7.42 2.90 -24.26
C ALA A 364 5.89 2.80 -24.12
N SER A 365 5.39 1.56 -24.13
CA SER A 365 3.96 1.25 -23.98
C SER A 365 3.57 0.82 -22.57
N ASN A 366 4.53 0.73 -21.65
CA ASN A 366 4.31 0.41 -20.25
C ASN A 366 5.44 0.98 -19.39
N PHE A 367 5.23 0.98 -18.08
CA PHE A 367 6.27 1.17 -17.07
C PHE A 367 6.09 0.15 -15.94
N THR A 368 7.09 0.03 -15.10
CA THR A 368 7.12 -0.87 -13.95
C THR A 368 7.17 -0.06 -12.66
N LEU A 369 6.31 -0.45 -11.73
CA LEU A 369 6.36 -0.08 -10.32
C LEU A 369 6.98 -1.24 -9.55
N ARG A 370 8.21 -1.05 -9.07
CA ARG A 370 8.98 -2.05 -8.34
C ARG A 370 8.92 -1.80 -6.84
N THR A 371 8.47 -2.77 -6.06
CA THR A 371 8.59 -2.76 -4.59
C THR A 371 9.75 -3.67 -4.17
N THR A 372 10.64 -3.17 -3.32
CA THR A 372 11.69 -3.98 -2.68
C THR A 372 11.60 -3.83 -1.17
N VAL A 373 11.74 -4.92 -0.42
CA VAL A 373 11.77 -4.87 1.05
C VAL A 373 13.18 -5.06 1.60
N MET A 374 13.42 -4.53 2.81
CA MET A 374 14.71 -4.58 3.48
C MET A 374 14.61 -5.52 4.70
N PRO A 375 15.19 -6.73 4.66
CA PRO A 375 15.12 -7.67 5.77
C PRO A 375 15.85 -7.18 7.02
N ALA A 376 15.28 -7.43 8.20
CA ALA A 376 15.97 -7.24 9.47
C ALA A 376 17.29 -8.01 9.51
N PRO A 377 18.41 -7.40 9.97
CA PRO A 377 19.64 -8.13 10.17
C PRO A 377 19.41 -9.29 11.15
N VAL A 378 19.47 -10.53 10.66
CA VAL A 378 19.33 -11.70 11.54
C VAL A 378 20.52 -11.71 12.51
N PRO A 379 20.32 -11.60 13.84
CA PRO A 379 21.41 -11.68 14.78
C PRO A 379 22.12 -13.02 14.59
N LEU A 380 23.43 -12.99 14.35
CA LEU A 380 24.21 -14.23 14.29
C LEU A 380 23.94 -15.02 15.57
N PRO A 381 23.52 -16.30 15.49
CA PRO A 381 23.25 -17.08 16.69
C PRO A 381 24.50 -17.03 17.58
N ALA A 382 24.32 -16.87 18.89
CA ALA A 382 25.42 -16.74 19.85
C ALA A 382 26.45 -17.91 19.76
N GLY A 383 26.08 -19.02 19.10
CA GLY A 383 26.94 -20.15 18.78
C GLY A 383 27.87 -19.97 17.55
N ALA A 384 27.64 -19.02 16.64
CA ALA A 384 28.49 -18.83 15.47
C ALA A 384 29.93 -18.43 15.83
N PRO A 385 30.18 -17.51 16.78
CA PRO A 385 31.52 -17.25 17.31
C PRO A 385 32.14 -18.48 17.98
N LEU A 386 31.33 -19.29 18.69
CA LEU A 386 31.78 -20.52 19.34
C LEU A 386 32.15 -21.61 18.33
N LEU A 387 31.41 -21.73 17.22
CA LEU A 387 31.67 -22.69 16.16
C LEU A 387 32.93 -22.31 15.38
N ILE A 388 33.08 -21.01 15.05
CA ILE A 388 34.30 -20.47 14.43
C ILE A 388 35.51 -20.67 15.37
N GLY A 389 35.33 -20.35 16.66
CA GLY A 389 36.35 -20.58 17.69
C GLY A 389 36.74 -22.05 17.84
N GLY A 390 35.76 -22.96 17.83
CA GLY A 390 35.96 -24.40 17.89
C GLY A 390 36.70 -24.95 16.67
N LEU A 391 36.33 -24.52 15.46
CA LEU A 391 37.00 -24.90 14.22
C LEU A 391 38.45 -24.38 14.16
N ALA A 392 38.69 -23.15 14.62
CA ALA A 392 40.03 -22.58 14.72
C ALA A 392 40.91 -23.36 15.71
N ALA A 393 40.37 -23.74 16.87
CA ALA A 393 41.06 -24.56 17.86
C ALA A 393 41.42 -25.96 17.32
N LEU A 394 40.49 -26.61 16.61
CA LEU A 394 40.72 -27.90 15.95
C LEU A 394 41.80 -27.82 14.86
N ALA A 395 41.79 -26.76 14.04
CA ALA A 395 42.80 -26.53 13.01
C ALA A 395 44.19 -26.29 13.64
N MET A 396 44.27 -25.53 14.74
CA MET A 396 45.51 -25.33 15.49
C MET A 396 46.02 -26.63 16.14
N ALA A 397 45.12 -27.44 16.71
CA ALA A 397 45.48 -28.74 17.29
C ALA A 397 46.01 -29.72 16.22
N ARG A 398 45.38 -29.78 15.04
CA ARG A 398 45.88 -30.57 13.89
C ARG A 398 47.24 -30.10 13.41
N ARG A 399 47.48 -28.79 13.30
CA ARG A 399 48.78 -28.23 12.91
C ARG A 399 49.89 -28.54 13.93
N ARG A 400 49.58 -28.56 15.22
CA ARG A 400 50.54 -28.98 16.26
C ARG A 400 50.89 -30.46 16.17
N LYS A 401 49.90 -31.33 15.94
CA LYS A 401 50.11 -32.78 15.80
C LYS A 401 50.87 -33.16 14.53
N ALA A 402 50.84 -32.35 13.47
CA ALA A 402 51.61 -32.58 12.24
C ALA A 402 53.07 -32.07 12.32
N ARG A 403 53.43 -31.33 13.38
CA ARG A 403 54.79 -30.78 13.60
C ARG A 403 55.56 -31.49 14.72
N ALA A 404 54.91 -32.37 15.47
CA ALA A 404 55.51 -33.31 16.40
C ALA A 404 55.59 -34.68 15.73
#